data_AF-A0A3D4JHV7-F1
#
_entry.id   AF-A0A3D4JHV7-F1
#
_cell.length_a   1.000
_cell.length_b   1.000
_cell.length_c   1.000
_cell.angle_alpha   90.00
_cell.angle_beta   90.00
_cell.angle_gamma   90.00
#
_symmetry.space_group_name_H-M   'P 1'
#
loop_
_entity.id
_entity.type
_entity.pdbx_description
1 polymer ?
#
loop_
_entity_poly.entity_id
_entity_poly.type
_entity_poly.pdbx_seq_one_letter_code
_entity_poly.pdbx_strand_id
1 'polypeptide(L)'
;MIITKRTKRKHVLFTQAQWERVCERAKYLKMKPATYLRNMSLHTEWKNTRADDFCLPMKIINHIGTDLKMIIRVAEDTNSEHLPKLRELKMRFEEYRVLFIRYYSQLMNRW
;
A
#
# COMPACT_ATOMS: atom_id res chain seq x y z
N MET A 1 -28.46 -16.76 -14.37
CA MET A 1 -28.10 -15.90 -15.52
C MET A 1 -26.59 -15.68 -15.50
N ILE A 2 -25.84 -16.36 -16.37
CA ILE A 2 -24.37 -16.23 -16.42
C ILE A 2 -24.05 -14.96 -17.20
N ILE A 3 -23.64 -13.90 -16.51
CA ILE A 3 -23.15 -12.67 -17.15
C ILE A 3 -21.72 -12.96 -17.63
N THR A 4 -21.57 -13.58 -18.79
CA THR A 4 -20.28 -13.61 -19.48
C THR A 4 -19.86 -12.17 -19.73
N LYS A 5 -18.67 -11.76 -19.25
CA LYS A 5 -18.10 -10.43 -19.52
C LYS A 5 -18.24 -10.15 -21.03
N ARG A 6 -19.13 -9.21 -21.41
CA ARG A 6 -19.31 -8.78 -22.79
C ARG A 6 -18.00 -8.15 -23.26
N THR A 7 -17.17 -8.95 -23.91
CA THR A 7 -15.82 -8.54 -24.31
C THR A 7 -15.94 -7.71 -25.58
N LYS A 8 -15.61 -6.42 -25.52
CA LYS A 8 -15.54 -5.53 -26.67
C LYS A 8 -14.09 -5.49 -27.18
N ARG A 9 -13.91 -5.49 -28.51
CA ARG A 9 -12.60 -5.37 -29.17
C ARG A 9 -12.49 -4.03 -29.87
N LYS A 10 -11.32 -3.39 -29.80
CA LYS A 10 -11.00 -2.14 -30.51
C LYS A 10 -9.65 -2.33 -31.20
N HIS A 11 -9.61 -2.09 -32.51
CA HIS A 11 -8.37 -2.05 -33.27
C HIS A 11 -7.81 -0.63 -33.26
N VAL A 12 -6.53 -0.49 -32.99
CA VAL A 12 -5.80 0.78 -33.00
C VAL A 12 -4.53 0.54 -33.80
N LEU A 13 -4.29 1.40 -34.78
CA LEU A 13 -3.09 1.36 -35.62
C LEU A 13 -2.07 2.37 -35.06
N PHE A 14 -0.83 1.94 -34.96
CA PHE A 14 0.30 2.77 -34.55
C PHE A 14 1.31 2.84 -35.69
N THR A 15 1.94 4.00 -35.86
CA THR A 15 3.20 4.05 -36.61
C THR A 15 4.29 3.31 -35.85
N GLN A 16 5.38 2.94 -36.54
CA GLN A 16 6.51 2.26 -35.92
C GLN A 16 7.05 3.01 -34.69
N ALA A 17 7.27 4.33 -34.83
CA ALA A 17 7.76 5.18 -33.75
C ALA A 17 6.78 5.25 -32.55
N GLN A 18 5.47 5.29 -32.83
CA GLN A 18 4.45 5.26 -31.77
C GLN A 18 4.45 3.92 -31.03
N TRP A 19 4.62 2.82 -31.76
CA TRP A 19 4.66 1.47 -31.18
C TRP A 19 5.90 1.28 -30.29
N GLU A 20 7.06 1.74 -30.75
CA GLU A 20 8.29 1.74 -29.94
C GLU A 20 8.11 2.51 -28.63
N ARG A 21 7.44 3.67 -28.69
CA ARG A 21 7.14 4.46 -27.48
C ARG A 21 6.20 3.74 -26.53
N VAL A 22 5.20 3.02 -27.06
CA VAL A 22 4.31 2.16 -26.25
C VAL A 22 5.11 1.06 -25.55
N CYS A 23 5.99 0.37 -26.28
CA CYS A 23 6.84 -0.68 -25.74
C CYS A 23 7.79 -0.16 -24.66
N GLU A 24 8.44 0.98 -24.88
CA GLU A 24 9.32 1.63 -23.92
C GLU A 24 8.59 1.96 -22.60
N ARG A 25 7.42 2.60 -22.70
CA ARG A 25 6.60 2.97 -21.53
C ARG A 25 6.07 1.74 -20.79
N ALA A 26 5.63 0.72 -21.53
CA ALA A 26 5.20 -0.54 -20.94
C ALA A 26 6.35 -1.25 -20.19
N LYS A 27 7.56 -1.23 -20.75
CA LYS A 27 8.77 -1.78 -20.11
C LYS A 27 9.13 -1.00 -18.85
N TYR A 28 9.10 0.32 -18.89
CA TYR A 28 9.35 1.18 -17.71
C TYR A 28 8.39 0.85 -16.57
N LEU A 29 7.11 0.65 -16.87
CA LEU A 29 6.07 0.28 -15.90
C LEU A 29 6.02 -1.23 -15.59
N LYS A 30 6.96 -2.02 -16.10
CA LYS A 30 7.07 -3.48 -15.90
C LYS A 30 5.78 -4.24 -16.25
N MET A 31 5.13 -3.88 -17.36
CA MET A 31 3.89 -4.52 -17.83
C MET A 31 3.92 -4.87 -19.33
N LYS A 32 3.01 -5.73 -19.77
CA LYS A 32 2.84 -6.05 -21.19
C LYS A 32 2.26 -4.85 -21.95
N PRO A 33 2.65 -4.58 -23.21
CA PRO A 33 2.10 -3.48 -24.02
C PRO A 33 0.57 -3.47 -24.11
N ALA A 34 -0.06 -4.64 -24.27
CA ALA A 34 -1.52 -4.75 -24.28
C ALA A 34 -2.17 -4.31 -22.94
N THR A 35 -1.53 -4.64 -21.82
CA THR A 35 -1.97 -4.21 -20.48
C THR A 35 -1.80 -2.70 -20.33
N TYR A 36 -0.66 -2.17 -20.77
CA TYR A 36 -0.39 -0.73 -20.76
C TYR A 36 -1.46 0.04 -21.55
N LEU A 37 -1.73 -0.35 -22.81
CA LEU A 37 -2.75 0.29 -23.65
C LEU A 37 -4.13 0.24 -23.01
N ARG A 38 -4.50 -0.91 -22.43
CA ARG A 38 -5.77 -1.05 -21.72
C ARG A 38 -5.85 -0.10 -20.53
N ASN A 39 -4.83 -0.05 -19.69
CA ASN A 39 -4.82 0.79 -18.51
C ASN A 39 -4.88 2.28 -18.89
N MET A 40 -4.11 2.70 -19.89
CA MET A 40 -4.14 4.07 -20.41
C MET A 40 -5.46 4.44 -21.09
N SER A 41 -6.21 3.46 -21.59
CA SER A 41 -7.54 3.70 -22.19
C SER A 41 -8.65 3.82 -21.13
N LEU A 42 -8.41 3.35 -19.90
CA LEU A 42 -9.40 3.29 -18.82
C LEU A 42 -9.15 4.36 -17.75
N HIS A 43 -7.89 4.70 -17.51
CA HIS A 43 -7.47 5.59 -16.45
C HIS A 43 -6.89 6.87 -17.05
N THR A 44 -7.21 8.02 -16.45
CA THR A 44 -6.67 9.33 -16.85
C THR A 44 -5.16 9.43 -16.60
N GLU A 45 -4.67 8.74 -15.58
CA GLU A 45 -3.27 8.68 -15.21
C GLU A 45 -2.91 7.31 -14.63
N TRP A 46 -1.62 6.97 -14.66
CA TRP A 46 -1.09 5.79 -13.98
C TRP A 46 0.06 6.19 -13.06
N LYS A 47 -0.25 6.24 -11.77
CA LYS A 47 0.74 6.49 -10.71
C LYS A 47 1.52 5.21 -10.45
N ASN A 48 2.82 5.26 -10.70
CA ASN A 48 3.74 4.18 -10.34
C ASN A 48 4.44 4.53 -9.04
N THR A 49 3.76 4.28 -7.93
CA THR A 49 4.26 4.51 -6.59
C THR A 49 4.73 3.20 -5.98
N ARG A 50 5.89 3.22 -5.29
CA ARG A 50 6.44 2.01 -4.70
C ARG A 50 5.60 1.62 -3.50
N ALA A 51 5.16 0.37 -3.44
CA ALA A 51 4.45 -0.16 -2.28
C ALA A 51 5.28 -0.03 -0.99
N ASP A 52 6.60 -0.12 -1.08
CA ASP A 52 7.51 0.05 0.06
C ASP A 52 7.31 1.41 0.75
N ASP A 53 7.15 2.48 -0.01
CA ASP A 53 6.97 3.84 0.52
C ASP A 53 5.65 3.98 1.30
N PHE A 54 4.69 3.10 1.00
CA PHE A 54 3.37 3.06 1.61
C PHE A 54 3.25 2.08 2.78
N CYS A 55 3.89 0.92 2.64
CA CYS A 55 3.74 -0.18 3.57
C CYS A 55 4.79 -0.12 4.68
N LEU A 56 5.95 0.48 4.45
CA LEU A 56 7.05 0.48 5.42
C LEU A 56 6.69 1.19 6.73
N PRO A 57 6.11 2.41 6.75
CA PRO A 57 5.74 3.07 8.00
C PRO A 57 4.69 2.29 8.80
N MET A 58 3.69 1.74 8.10
CA MET A 58 2.67 0.87 8.72
C MET A 58 3.28 -0.41 9.30
N LYS A 59 4.24 -1.01 8.59
CA LYS A 59 4.94 -2.23 9.04
C LYS A 59 5.75 -1.97 10.31
N ILE A 60 6.49 -0.85 10.36
CA ILE A 60 7.28 -0.46 11.54
C ILE A 60 6.38 -0.28 12.75
N ILE A 61 5.29 0.48 12.62
CA ILE A 61 4.36 0.73 13.72
C ILE A 61 3.70 -0.56 14.21
N ASN A 62 3.28 -1.44 13.31
CA ASN A 62 2.71 -2.73 13.69
C ASN A 62 3.73 -3.63 14.41
N HIS A 63 5.02 -3.55 14.04
CA HIS A 63 6.08 -4.29 14.72
C HIS A 63 6.27 -3.80 16.16
N ILE A 64 6.37 -2.49 16.37
CA ILE A 64 6.47 -1.87 17.70
C ILE A 64 5.29 -2.32 18.60
N GLY A 65 4.07 -2.30 18.07
CA GLY A 65 2.89 -2.74 18.83
C GLY A 65 2.90 -4.23 19.17
N THR A 66 3.54 -5.06 18.34
CA THR A 66 3.71 -6.49 18.59
C THR A 66 4.75 -6.71 19.68
N ASP A 67 5.90 -6.04 19.59
CA ASP A 67 6.98 -6.13 20.58
C ASP A 67 6.50 -5.67 21.96
N LEU A 68 5.77 -4.57 22.02
CA LEU A 68 5.20 -4.06 23.27
C LEU A 68 4.22 -5.05 23.90
N LYS A 69 3.40 -5.75 23.10
CA LYS A 69 2.52 -6.81 23.61
C LYS A 69 3.31 -7.98 24.18
N MET A 70 4.41 -8.39 23.54
CA MET A 70 5.27 -9.47 24.04
C MET A 70 5.93 -9.07 25.36
N ILE A 71 6.46 -7.85 25.46
CA ILE A 71 7.07 -7.33 26.69
C ILE A 71 6.06 -7.32 27.84
N ILE A 72 4.84 -6.83 27.59
CA ILE A 72 3.78 -6.82 28.61
C ILE A 72 3.41 -8.23 29.07
N ARG A 73 3.28 -9.18 28.14
CA ARG A 73 2.98 -10.57 28.47
C ARG A 73 4.04 -11.17 29.40
N VAL A 74 5.31 -10.98 29.07
CA VAL A 74 6.43 -11.43 29.93
C VAL A 74 6.36 -10.77 31.30
N ALA A 75 6.10 -9.46 31.36
CA ALA A 75 5.97 -8.73 32.62
C ALA A 75 4.79 -9.20 33.49
N GLU A 76 3.67 -9.60 32.85
CA GLU A 76 2.52 -10.23 33.52
C GLU A 76 2.91 -11.61 34.08
N ASP A 77 3.57 -12.45 33.27
CA ASP A 77 3.99 -13.79 33.68
C ASP A 77 5.02 -13.76 34.83
N THR A 78 5.84 -12.70 34.93
CA THR A 78 6.85 -12.54 36.00
C THR A 78 6.38 -11.69 37.19
N ASN A 79 5.11 -11.26 37.25
CA ASN A 79 4.61 -10.31 38.26
C ASN A 79 5.50 -9.06 38.44
N SER A 80 5.94 -8.47 37.33
CA SER A 80 6.83 -7.31 37.35
C SER A 80 6.15 -6.08 37.97
N GLU A 81 6.86 -5.39 38.88
CA GLU A 81 6.42 -4.10 39.43
C GLU A 81 6.25 -3.00 38.37
N HIS A 82 6.84 -3.17 37.18
CA HIS A 82 6.76 -2.21 36.08
C HIS A 82 5.51 -2.39 35.21
N LEU A 83 4.69 -3.42 35.45
CA LEU A 83 3.50 -3.71 34.66
C LEU A 83 2.54 -2.51 34.51
N PRO A 84 2.26 -1.69 35.55
CA PRO A 84 1.42 -0.50 35.39
C PRO A 84 1.99 0.51 34.39
N LYS A 85 3.31 0.78 34.44
CA LYS A 85 3.98 1.69 33.51
C LYS A 85 3.98 1.15 32.07
N LEU A 86 4.15 -0.16 31.90
CA LEU A 86 4.09 -0.79 30.58
C LEU A 86 2.68 -0.72 29.98
N ARG A 87 1.63 -0.86 30.79
CA ARG A 87 0.24 -0.68 30.34
C ARG A 87 -0.04 0.76 29.93
N GLU A 88 0.46 1.73 30.70
CA GLU A 88 0.38 3.15 30.34
C GLU A 88 1.11 3.45 29.02
N LEU A 89 2.32 2.90 28.84
CA LEU A 89 3.08 3.04 27.59
C LEU A 89 2.30 2.48 26.40
N LYS A 90 1.65 1.32 26.55
CA LYS A 90 0.79 0.74 25.51
C LYS A 90 -0.40 1.62 25.17
N MET A 91 -1.06 2.20 26.18
CA MET A 91 -2.16 3.12 25.96
C MET A 91 -1.71 4.33 25.12
N ARG A 92 -0.61 5.00 25.52
CA ARG A 92 -0.04 6.14 24.77
C ARG A 92 0.41 5.75 23.36
N PHE A 93 1.03 4.58 23.20
CA PHE A 93 1.41 4.06 21.89
C PHE A 93 0.19 3.90 20.97
N GLU A 94 -0.91 3.34 21.47
CA GLU A 94 -2.13 3.17 20.68
C GLU A 94 -2.75 4.53 20.28
N GLU A 95 -2.71 5.53 21.15
CA GLU A 95 -3.12 6.91 20.81
C GLU A 95 -2.28 7.48 19.66
N TYR A 96 -0.95 7.35 19.74
CA TYR A 96 -0.06 7.79 18.67
C TYR A 96 -0.26 7.00 17.38
N ARG A 97 -0.49 5.69 17.47
CA ARG A 97 -0.78 4.84 16.30
C ARG A 97 -2.03 5.30 15.58
N VAL A 98 -3.11 5.61 16.31
CA VAL A 98 -4.36 6.12 15.71
C VAL A 98 -4.13 7.46 15.02
N LEU A 99 -3.43 8.39 15.67
CA LEU A 99 -3.09 9.68 15.07
C LEU A 99 -2.23 9.51 13.82
N PHE A 100 -1.20 8.68 13.89
CA PHE A 100 -0.35 8.36 12.75
C PHE A 100 -1.19 7.84 11.57
N ILE A 101 -2.03 6.81 11.79
CA ILE A 101 -2.85 6.22 10.72
C ILE A 101 -3.74 7.30 10.09
N ARG A 102 -4.36 8.15 10.90
CA ARG A 102 -5.21 9.25 10.40
C ARG A 102 -4.44 10.21 9.51
N TYR A 103 -3.31 10.74 9.96
CA TYR A 103 -2.51 11.68 9.18
C TYR A 103 -1.89 11.03 7.94
N TYR A 104 -1.40 9.81 8.09
CA TYR A 104 -0.83 9.05 7.00
C TYR A 104 -1.87 8.78 5.91
N SER A 105 -3.07 8.37 6.28
CA SER A 105 -4.20 8.19 5.33
C SER A 105 -4.54 9.47 4.58
N GLN A 106 -4.46 10.64 5.23
CA GLN A 106 -4.71 11.92 4.57
C GLN A 106 -3.58 12.28 3.59
N LEU A 107 -2.32 12.06 3.96
CA LEU A 107 -1.18 12.23 3.07
C LEU A 107 -1.33 11.34 1.82
N MET A 108 -1.72 10.09 2.04
CA MET A 108 -1.91 9.08 1.00
C MET A 108 -3.03 9.43 0.01
N ASN A 109 -4.13 10.02 0.50
CA ASN A 109 -5.27 10.40 -0.35
C ASN A 109 -5.14 11.79 -1.00
N ARG A 110 -4.07 12.54 -0.69
CA ARG A 110 -3.79 13.83 -1.36
C ARG A 110 -3.13 13.67 -2.73
N TRP A 111 -2.68 12.46 -3.08
CA TRP A 111 -2.03 12.16 -4.36
C TRP A 111 -2.99 11.52 -5.34
#